data_AF-A0A948YFR3-F1
#
_entry.id   AF-A0A948YFR3-F1
#
_cell.length_a   1.000
_cell.length_b   1.000
_cell.length_c   1.000
_cell.angle_alpha   90.00
_cell.angle_beta   90.00
_cell.angle_gamma   90.00
#
_symmetry.space_group_name_H-M   'P 1'
#
loop_
_entity.id
_entity.type
_entity.pdbx_description
1 polymer ?
#
loop_
_entity_poly.entity_id
_entity_poly.type
_entity_poly.pdbx_seq_one_letter_code
_entity_poly.pdbx_strand_id
1 'polypeptide(L)'
;EAIPIYVVIPRNRLSYRKVFEIRRNYQKAIEYAKKVSTAIPDASRGWGRVLEGYKDSKLYKFHQEFDRKRYLKDYDKRINWESLPPCLRHILRSPCPALLIPTNILHLCRTFFCLGWHPKHIAGLICSYYQKDYGWMIDWEKYDSITRANFWARVYCGMIQAGVDNLEDFTCRHHKRRGFCPQPNCGYRLEALASRLKR
;
A
#
# COMPACT_ATOMS: atom_id res chain seq x y z
N GLU A 1 38.60 18.14 3.52
CA GLU A 1 38.55 16.78 2.92
C GLU A 1 37.91 16.85 1.54
N ALA A 2 38.49 16.20 0.54
CA ALA A 2 37.89 16.12 -0.79
C ALA A 2 36.81 15.04 -0.81
N ILE A 3 35.61 15.38 -1.29
CA ILE A 3 34.51 14.42 -1.42
C ILE A 3 34.95 13.33 -2.40
N PRO A 4 34.92 12.03 -1.99
CA PRO A 4 35.37 10.96 -2.87
C PRO A 4 34.48 10.86 -4.11
N ILE A 5 35.14 10.69 -5.26
CA ILE A 5 34.51 10.56 -6.57
C ILE A 5 33.59 9.33 -6.58
N TYR A 6 32.39 9.52 -7.13
CA TYR A 6 31.38 8.47 -7.24
C TYR A 6 30.72 8.49 -8.62
N VAL A 7 31.19 7.63 -9.52
CA VAL A 7 30.60 7.47 -10.85
C VAL A 7 29.52 6.38 -10.81
N VAL A 8 28.34 6.63 -11.37
CA VAL A 8 27.30 5.61 -11.49
C VAL A 8 27.64 4.70 -12.68
N ILE A 9 27.74 3.40 -12.43
CA ILE A 9 28.03 2.39 -13.45
C ILE A 9 27.01 1.24 -13.38
N PRO A 10 26.64 0.59 -14.51
CA PRO A 10 25.75 -0.56 -14.46
C PRO A 10 26.44 -1.76 -13.79
N ARG A 11 25.75 -2.45 -12.87
CA ARG A 11 26.33 -3.63 -12.19
C ARG A 11 26.57 -4.78 -13.17
N ASN A 12 25.63 -5.04 -14.08
CA ASN A 12 25.62 -6.24 -14.93
C ASN A 12 25.96 -7.50 -14.10
N ARG A 13 27.01 -8.24 -14.48
CA ARG A 13 27.48 -9.45 -13.80
C ARG A 13 28.59 -9.19 -12.77
N LEU A 14 28.94 -7.92 -12.49
CA LEU A 14 29.97 -7.59 -11.50
C LEU A 14 29.49 -7.84 -10.07
N SER A 15 30.42 -8.28 -9.22
CA SER A 15 30.22 -8.28 -7.77
C SER A 15 30.18 -6.85 -7.22
N TYR A 16 29.51 -6.65 -6.09
CA TYR A 16 29.47 -5.33 -5.44
C TYR A 16 30.87 -4.76 -5.16
N ARG A 17 31.81 -5.60 -4.72
CA ARG A 17 33.21 -5.20 -4.48
C ARG A 17 33.84 -4.60 -5.74
N LYS A 18 33.63 -5.22 -6.91
CA LYS A 18 34.18 -4.73 -8.17
C LYS A 18 33.49 -3.44 -8.63
N VAL A 19 32.19 -3.31 -8.40
CA VAL A 19 31.46 -2.06 -8.66
C VAL A 19 32.02 -0.91 -7.81
N PHE A 20 32.26 -1.13 -6.51
CA PHE A 20 32.82 -0.11 -5.63
C PHE A 20 34.25 0.30 -6.01
N GLU A 21 35.06 -0.64 -6.50
CA GLU A 21 36.40 -0.35 -7.00
C GLU A 21 36.38 0.53 -8.25
N ILE A 22 35.53 0.20 -9.22
CA ILE A 22 35.45 0.92 -10.50
C ILE A 22 34.86 2.31 -10.31
N ARG A 23 33.78 2.45 -9.52
CA ARG A 23 33.07 3.72 -9.36
C ARG A 23 33.86 4.84 -8.68
N ARG A 24 34.96 4.50 -8.01
CA ARG A 24 35.85 5.45 -7.33
C ARG A 24 37.04 5.89 -8.19
N ASN A 25 37.10 5.47 -9.45
CA ASN A 25 38.20 5.76 -10.36
C ASN A 25 37.68 6.07 -11.77
N TYR A 26 37.86 7.31 -12.24
CA TYR A 26 37.37 7.75 -13.55
C TYR A 26 37.88 6.90 -14.71
N GLN A 27 39.17 6.56 -14.72
CA GLN A 27 39.75 5.78 -15.81
C GLN A 27 39.14 4.38 -15.88
N LYS A 28 38.97 3.72 -14.73
CA LYS A 28 38.30 2.43 -14.66
C LYS A 28 36.83 2.53 -15.10
N ALA A 29 36.13 3.60 -14.74
CA ALA A 29 34.74 3.82 -15.14
C ALA A 29 34.61 4.06 -16.65
N ILE A 30 35.51 4.85 -17.26
CA ILE A 30 35.57 5.07 -18.72
C ILE A 30 35.85 3.75 -19.44
N GLU A 31 36.84 2.99 -18.99
CA GLU A 31 37.19 1.69 -19.58
C GLU A 31 36.06 0.66 -19.44
N TYR A 32 35.32 0.72 -18.33
CA TYR A 32 34.15 -0.12 -18.14
C TYR A 32 33.00 0.31 -19.06
N ALA A 33 32.70 1.61 -19.15
CA ALA A 33 31.64 2.17 -19.99
C ALA A 33 31.82 1.83 -21.48
N LYS A 34 33.06 1.79 -21.99
CA LYS A 34 33.36 1.35 -23.36
C LYS A 34 32.96 -0.10 -23.65
N LYS A 35 32.85 -0.94 -22.63
CA LYS A 35 32.66 -2.40 -22.75
C LYS A 35 31.25 -2.86 -22.38
N VAL A 36 30.42 -1.96 -21.85
CA VAL A 36 29.10 -2.32 -21.32
C VAL A 36 28.03 -1.41 -21.87
N SER A 37 26.88 -2.01 -22.15
CA SER A 37 25.67 -1.26 -22.50
C SER A 37 24.90 -0.88 -21.24
N THR A 38 24.37 0.33 -21.23
CA THR A 38 23.34 0.79 -20.30
C THR A 38 21.94 0.71 -20.92
N ALA A 39 21.82 0.11 -22.11
CA ALA A 39 20.53 -0.12 -22.73
C ALA A 39 19.66 -0.96 -21.80
N ILE A 40 18.47 -0.45 -21.49
CA ILE A 40 17.48 -1.18 -20.72
C ILE A 40 17.03 -2.37 -21.59
N PRO A 41 17.19 -3.62 -21.12
CA PRO A 41 16.82 -4.78 -21.91
C PRO A 41 15.33 -4.75 -22.28
N ASP A 42 15.02 -5.08 -23.54
CA ASP A 42 13.63 -5.25 -23.96
C ASP A 42 13.04 -6.52 -23.31
N ALA A 43 12.16 -6.31 -22.33
CA ALA A 43 11.43 -7.37 -21.66
C ALA A 43 10.02 -7.60 -22.26
N SER A 44 9.67 -6.97 -23.39
CA SER A 44 8.34 -7.01 -24.01
C SER A 44 7.84 -8.42 -24.29
N ARG A 45 8.73 -9.34 -24.70
CA ARG A 45 8.39 -10.75 -24.94
C ARG A 45 7.83 -11.46 -23.70
N GLY A 46 8.24 -11.05 -22.50
CA GLY A 46 7.75 -11.63 -21.24
C GLY A 46 6.39 -11.11 -20.80
N TRP A 47 6.00 -9.91 -21.25
CA TRP A 47 4.80 -9.23 -20.78
C TRP A 47 3.50 -9.90 -21.18
N GLY A 48 3.45 -10.58 -22.33
CA GLY A 48 2.26 -11.36 -22.72
C GLY A 48 1.87 -12.38 -21.65
N ARG A 49 2.85 -13.14 -21.12
CA ARG A 49 2.61 -14.11 -20.03
C ARG A 49 2.17 -13.45 -18.73
N VAL A 50 2.69 -12.26 -18.42
CA VAL A 50 2.29 -11.50 -17.23
C VAL A 50 0.85 -11.03 -17.35
N LEU A 51 0.45 -10.54 -18.53
CA LEU A 51 -0.90 -10.07 -18.79
C LEU A 51 -1.91 -11.21 -18.74
N GLU A 52 -1.62 -12.36 -19.38
CA GLU A 52 -2.49 -13.53 -19.29
C GLU A 52 -2.55 -14.08 -17.86
N GLY A 53 -1.41 -14.20 -17.18
CA GLY A 53 -1.38 -14.59 -15.77
C GLY A 53 -2.16 -13.64 -14.86
N TYR A 54 -2.16 -12.33 -15.16
CA TYR A 54 -3.01 -11.37 -14.45
C TYR A 54 -4.49 -11.60 -14.76
N LYS A 55 -4.89 -11.70 -16.04
CA LYS A 55 -6.29 -11.92 -16.45
C LYS A 55 -6.89 -13.20 -15.85
N ASP A 56 -6.09 -14.25 -15.70
CA ASP A 56 -6.51 -15.53 -15.11
C ASP A 56 -6.55 -15.50 -13.58
N SER A 57 -5.99 -14.46 -12.95
CA SER A 57 -5.88 -14.36 -11.49
C SER A 57 -7.19 -13.92 -10.81
N LYS A 58 -7.29 -14.24 -9.51
CA LYS A 58 -8.33 -13.68 -8.62
C LYS A 58 -8.26 -12.14 -8.55
N LEU A 59 -7.07 -11.57 -8.70
CA LEU A 59 -6.86 -10.12 -8.63
C LEU A 59 -7.49 -9.38 -9.81
N TYR A 60 -7.51 -9.97 -11.01
CA TYR A 60 -8.19 -9.37 -12.15
C TYR A 60 -9.71 -9.29 -11.94
N LYS A 61 -10.32 -10.38 -11.45
CA LYS A 61 -11.75 -10.40 -11.08
C LYS A 61 -12.07 -9.33 -10.02
N PHE A 62 -11.24 -9.25 -8.99
CA PHE A 62 -11.34 -8.21 -7.95
C PHE A 62 -11.30 -6.80 -8.55
N HIS A 63 -10.36 -6.50 -9.44
CA HIS A 63 -10.27 -5.18 -10.06
C HIS A 63 -11.48 -4.86 -10.94
N GLN A 64 -11.99 -5.85 -11.71
CA GLN A 64 -13.22 -5.66 -12.47
C GLN A 64 -14.42 -5.34 -11.56
N GLU A 65 -14.58 -6.05 -10.45
CA GLU A 65 -15.64 -5.80 -9.47
C GLU A 65 -15.49 -4.43 -8.80
N PHE A 66 -14.25 -4.05 -8.45
CA PHE A 66 -13.91 -2.74 -7.90
C PHE A 66 -14.38 -1.61 -8.82
N ASP A 67 -14.05 -1.70 -10.11
CA ASP A 67 -14.33 -0.64 -11.08
C ASP A 67 -15.79 -0.61 -11.54
N ARG A 68 -16.52 -1.74 -11.46
CA ARG A 68 -17.97 -1.79 -11.75
C ARG A 68 -18.81 -1.03 -10.71
N LYS A 69 -18.34 -0.90 -9.47
CA LYS A 69 -19.09 -0.19 -8.42
C LYS A 69 -18.90 1.33 -8.52
N ARG A 70 -20.01 2.06 -8.32
CA ARG A 70 -20.00 3.52 -8.20
C ARG A 70 -19.74 3.95 -6.76
N TYR A 71 -19.21 5.15 -6.58
CA TYR A 71 -19.17 5.77 -5.27
C TYR A 71 -20.56 6.13 -4.78
N LEU A 72 -20.70 6.12 -3.46
CA LEU A 72 -21.84 6.66 -2.75
C LEU A 72 -21.50 8.07 -2.27
N LYS A 73 -22.53 8.80 -1.84
CA LYS A 73 -22.37 10.07 -1.13
C LYS A 73 -22.39 9.83 0.39
N ASP A 74 -21.87 10.82 1.12
CA ASP A 74 -21.93 10.91 2.58
C ASP A 74 -21.34 9.70 3.33
N TYR A 75 -20.13 9.26 2.94
CA TYR A 75 -19.49 8.09 3.56
C TYR A 75 -19.36 8.18 5.09
N ASP A 76 -19.12 9.38 5.63
CA ASP A 76 -18.97 9.56 7.08
C ASP A 76 -20.27 9.25 7.85
N LYS A 77 -21.43 9.51 7.23
CA LYS A 77 -22.75 9.21 7.81
C LYS A 77 -23.08 7.71 7.76
N ARG A 78 -22.37 6.93 6.93
CA ARG A 78 -22.58 5.50 6.75
C ARG A 78 -21.75 4.66 7.74
N ILE A 79 -20.86 5.29 8.51
CA ILE A 79 -20.08 4.61 9.54
C ILE A 79 -21.01 4.28 10.72
N ASN A 80 -21.17 2.99 11.00
CA ASN A 80 -21.66 2.53 12.30
C ASN A 80 -20.51 2.55 13.31
N TRP A 81 -20.38 3.64 14.06
CA TRP A 81 -19.29 3.86 15.02
C TRP A 81 -19.23 2.82 16.14
N GLU A 82 -20.37 2.25 16.54
CA GLU A 82 -20.44 1.21 17.58
C GLU A 82 -19.89 -0.13 17.09
N SER A 83 -19.88 -0.37 15.79
CA SER A 83 -19.28 -1.59 15.24
C SER A 83 -17.74 -1.49 15.10
N LEU A 84 -17.16 -0.32 15.31
CA LEU A 84 -15.73 -0.08 15.09
C LEU A 84 -14.88 -0.28 16.35
N PRO A 85 -13.75 -1.01 16.26
CA PRO A 85 -12.82 -1.12 17.37
C PRO A 85 -12.20 0.25 17.69
N PRO A 86 -11.89 0.57 18.96
CA PRO A 86 -11.32 1.85 19.36
C PRO A 86 -10.05 2.25 18.59
N CYS A 87 -9.21 1.26 18.21
CA CYS A 87 -8.02 1.51 17.41
C CYS A 87 -8.33 2.10 16.03
N LEU A 88 -9.42 1.68 15.38
CA LEU A 88 -9.87 2.30 14.13
C LEU A 88 -10.59 3.63 14.37
N ARG A 89 -11.40 3.72 15.43
CA ARG A 89 -12.08 4.98 15.78
C ARG A 89 -11.07 6.11 16.04
N HIS A 90 -9.94 5.80 16.65
CA HIS A 90 -8.86 6.76 16.88
C HIS A 90 -8.32 7.33 15.55
N ILE A 91 -8.07 6.47 14.56
CA ILE A 91 -7.62 6.89 13.21
C ILE A 91 -8.65 7.81 12.56
N LEU A 92 -9.93 7.47 12.62
CA LEU A 92 -10.99 8.25 11.95
C LEU A 92 -11.33 9.56 12.67
N ARG A 93 -11.16 9.64 13.99
CA ARG A 93 -11.40 10.87 14.77
C ARG A 93 -10.26 11.89 14.63
N SER A 94 -9.04 11.43 14.44
CA SER A 94 -7.85 12.27 14.24
C SER A 94 -7.11 11.84 12.97
N PRO A 95 -7.67 12.15 11.78
CA PRO A 95 -7.23 11.56 10.52
C PRO A 95 -5.89 12.10 10.01
N CYS A 96 -5.43 13.27 10.46
CA CYS A 96 -4.08 13.76 10.18
C CYS A 96 -3.18 13.58 11.42
N PRO A 97 -1.99 12.93 11.32
CA PRO A 97 -1.43 12.28 10.14
C PRO A 97 -1.90 10.81 9.98
N ALA A 98 -2.87 10.34 10.76
CA ALA A 98 -3.20 8.92 10.87
C ALA A 98 -3.52 8.24 9.51
N LEU A 99 -4.28 8.89 8.63
CA LEU A 99 -4.59 8.43 7.27
C LEU A 99 -3.49 8.71 6.23
N LEU A 100 -2.35 9.26 6.64
CA LEU A 100 -1.13 9.33 5.82
C LEU A 100 -0.19 8.15 6.11
N ILE A 101 -0.41 7.43 7.21
CA ILE A 101 0.45 6.34 7.67
C ILE A 101 -0.05 5.01 7.07
N PRO A 102 0.74 4.33 6.21
CA PRO A 102 0.29 3.12 5.51
C PRO A 102 -0.24 2.01 6.43
N THR A 103 0.36 1.82 7.61
CA THR A 103 -0.09 0.80 8.58
C THR A 103 -1.49 1.07 9.13
N ASN A 104 -1.85 2.34 9.34
CA ASN A 104 -3.20 2.72 9.75
C ASN A 104 -4.22 2.53 8.63
N ILE A 105 -3.84 2.86 7.39
CA ILE A 105 -4.68 2.65 6.21
C ILE A 105 -4.91 1.15 5.97
N LEU A 106 -3.87 0.32 6.11
CA LEU A 106 -4.00 -1.14 6.09
C LEU A 106 -4.99 -1.64 7.15
N HIS A 107 -4.88 -1.13 8.38
CA HIS A 107 -5.79 -1.46 9.47
C HIS A 107 -7.24 -1.07 9.16
N LEU A 108 -7.46 0.12 8.59
CA LEU A 108 -8.76 0.59 8.11
C LEU A 108 -9.32 -0.33 7.03
N CYS A 109 -8.53 -0.63 6.00
CA CYS A 109 -8.95 -1.49 4.89
C CYS A 109 -9.33 -2.89 5.38
N ARG A 110 -8.46 -3.54 6.18
CA ARG A 110 -8.75 -4.87 6.76
C ARG A 110 -10.03 -4.85 7.59
N THR A 111 -10.18 -3.86 8.48
CA THR A 111 -11.34 -3.78 9.38
C THR A 111 -12.64 -3.62 8.61
N PHE A 112 -12.73 -2.64 7.71
CA PHE A 112 -13.96 -2.43 6.93
C PHE A 112 -14.25 -3.58 5.96
N PHE A 113 -13.22 -4.18 5.35
CA PHE A 113 -13.39 -5.34 4.50
C PHE A 113 -13.93 -6.54 5.28
N CYS A 114 -13.42 -6.81 6.49
CA CYS A 114 -13.97 -7.81 7.41
C CYS A 114 -15.39 -7.49 7.93
N LEU A 115 -15.77 -6.20 7.95
CA LEU A 115 -17.14 -5.76 8.23
C LEU A 115 -18.06 -5.87 7.01
N GLY A 116 -17.58 -6.40 5.88
CA GLY A 116 -18.36 -6.63 4.66
C GLY A 116 -18.48 -5.40 3.76
N TRP A 117 -17.69 -4.35 3.98
CA TRP A 117 -17.70 -3.20 3.08
C TRP A 117 -17.06 -3.55 1.74
N HIS A 118 -17.71 -3.13 0.66
CA HIS A 118 -17.12 -3.23 -0.66
C HIS A 118 -15.85 -2.36 -0.75
N PRO A 119 -14.72 -2.85 -1.33
CA PRO A 119 -13.47 -2.11 -1.44
C PRO A 119 -13.59 -0.71 -2.07
N LYS A 120 -14.46 -0.54 -3.07
CA LYS A 120 -14.76 0.79 -3.67
C LYS A 120 -15.32 1.78 -2.65
N HIS A 121 -16.12 1.32 -1.69
CA HIS A 121 -16.69 2.14 -0.63
C HIS A 121 -15.68 2.44 0.47
N ILE A 122 -14.75 1.53 0.72
CA ILE A 122 -13.58 1.80 1.58
C ILE A 122 -12.73 2.91 0.96
N ALA A 123 -12.46 2.84 -0.36
CA ALA A 123 -11.78 3.92 -1.08
C ALA A 123 -12.57 5.23 -1.02
N GLY A 124 -13.89 5.16 -1.21
CA GLY A 124 -14.76 6.32 -1.10
C GLY A 124 -14.71 6.99 0.28
N LEU A 125 -14.66 6.19 1.35
CA LEU A 125 -14.48 6.69 2.72
C LEU A 125 -13.11 7.37 2.88
N ILE A 126 -12.01 6.74 2.46
CA ILE A 126 -10.68 7.37 2.54
C ILE A 126 -10.66 8.70 1.76
N CYS A 127 -11.24 8.71 0.56
CA CYS A 127 -11.35 9.91 -0.26
C CYS A 127 -12.16 11.02 0.42
N SER A 128 -13.26 10.70 1.11
CA SER A 128 -14.06 11.69 1.81
C SER A 128 -13.32 12.35 2.97
N TYR A 129 -12.34 11.68 3.57
CA TYR A 129 -11.43 12.31 4.54
C TYR A 129 -10.43 13.23 3.85
N TYR A 130 -9.77 12.78 2.78
CA TYR A 130 -8.78 13.59 2.07
C TYR A 130 -9.36 14.89 1.48
N GLN A 131 -10.65 14.89 1.11
CA GLN A 131 -11.33 16.07 0.56
C GLN A 131 -11.74 17.12 1.61
N LYS A 132 -11.56 16.84 2.89
CA LYS A 132 -11.83 17.80 3.97
C LYS A 132 -10.54 18.38 4.51
N ASP A 133 -10.62 19.58 5.06
CA ASP A 133 -9.50 20.19 5.74
C ASP A 133 -9.34 19.59 7.15
N TYR A 134 -8.25 18.85 7.34
CA TYR A 134 -7.79 18.35 8.63
C TYR A 134 -6.35 18.83 8.92
N GLY A 135 -5.89 19.91 8.28
CA GLY A 135 -4.52 20.37 8.37
C GLY A 135 -3.53 19.38 7.75
N TRP A 136 -3.83 18.91 6.53
CA TRP A 136 -2.98 17.93 5.85
C TRP A 136 -1.60 18.51 5.55
N MET A 137 -0.56 17.69 5.75
CA MET A 137 0.80 18.00 5.29
C MET A 137 1.01 17.73 3.78
N ILE A 138 -0.06 17.34 3.08
CA ILE A 138 -0.09 17.02 1.66
C ILE A 138 -1.13 17.91 1.01
N ASP A 139 -0.76 18.48 -0.13
CA ASP A 139 -1.65 19.22 -1.00
C ASP A 139 -2.51 18.26 -1.84
N TRP A 140 -3.75 18.05 -1.43
CA TRP A 140 -4.71 17.20 -2.16
C TRP A 140 -5.31 17.88 -3.40
N GLU A 141 -5.06 19.18 -3.62
CA GLU A 141 -5.38 19.83 -4.90
C GLU A 141 -4.36 19.42 -5.97
N LYS A 142 -3.09 19.29 -5.57
CA LYS A 142 -2.03 18.76 -6.43
C LYS A 142 -2.08 17.24 -6.59
N TYR A 143 -2.35 16.50 -5.52
CA TYR A 143 -2.40 15.05 -5.53
C TYR A 143 -3.86 14.57 -5.52
N ASP A 144 -4.33 14.02 -6.65
CA ASP A 144 -5.71 13.57 -6.79
C ASP A 144 -6.13 12.57 -5.68
N SER A 145 -7.03 13.02 -4.81
CA SER A 145 -7.43 12.31 -3.60
C SER A 145 -8.09 10.97 -3.91
N ILE A 146 -8.84 10.89 -5.02
CA ILE A 146 -9.56 9.68 -5.41
C ILE A 146 -8.61 8.61 -5.94
N THR A 147 -7.62 8.99 -6.75
CA THR A 147 -6.55 8.08 -7.20
C THR A 147 -5.78 7.53 -6.01
N ARG A 148 -5.42 8.38 -5.04
CA ARG A 148 -4.70 7.94 -3.84
C ARG A 148 -5.53 6.98 -2.99
N ALA A 149 -6.81 7.28 -2.76
CA ALA A 149 -7.70 6.42 -2.00
C ALA A 149 -7.96 5.07 -2.68
N ASN A 150 -8.15 5.08 -4.01
CA ASN A 150 -8.28 3.87 -4.81
C ASN A 150 -7.05 2.99 -4.74
N PHE A 151 -5.86 3.59 -4.85
CA PHE A 151 -4.61 2.85 -4.73
C PHE A 151 -4.56 2.06 -3.42
N TRP A 152 -4.83 2.70 -2.28
CA TRP A 152 -4.78 2.03 -0.98
C TRP A 152 -5.79 0.90 -0.86
N ALA A 153 -7.05 1.15 -1.21
CA ALA A 153 -8.09 0.12 -1.09
C ALA A 153 -7.84 -1.06 -2.04
N ARG A 154 -7.39 -0.80 -3.27
CA ARG A 154 -7.06 -1.86 -4.24
C ARG A 154 -5.88 -2.69 -3.79
N VAL A 155 -4.81 -2.06 -3.30
CA VAL A 155 -3.63 -2.78 -2.79
C VAL A 155 -4.01 -3.63 -1.58
N TYR A 156 -4.59 -3.04 -0.54
CA TYR A 156 -4.81 -3.76 0.72
C TYR A 156 -5.95 -4.77 0.65
N CYS A 157 -7.10 -4.42 0.06
CA CYS A 157 -8.18 -5.39 -0.07
C CYS A 157 -7.87 -6.43 -1.17
N GLY A 158 -7.15 -6.04 -2.22
CA GLY A 158 -6.73 -6.94 -3.29
C GLY A 158 -5.72 -7.99 -2.80
N MET A 159 -4.79 -7.64 -1.90
CA MET A 159 -3.91 -8.62 -1.26
C MET A 159 -4.67 -9.66 -0.45
N ILE A 160 -5.73 -9.27 0.27
CA ILE A 160 -6.60 -10.21 1.00
C ILE A 160 -7.32 -11.11 0.00
N GLN A 161 -7.95 -10.53 -1.03
CA GLN A 161 -8.71 -11.27 -2.04
C GLN A 161 -7.82 -12.25 -2.84
N ALA A 162 -6.57 -11.87 -3.10
CA ALA A 162 -5.59 -12.70 -3.78
C ALA A 162 -4.98 -13.79 -2.87
N GLY A 163 -5.24 -13.77 -1.55
CA GLY A 163 -4.65 -14.69 -0.58
C GLY A 163 -3.18 -14.42 -0.25
N VAL A 164 -2.68 -13.23 -0.60
CA VAL A 164 -1.33 -12.77 -0.20
C VAL A 164 -1.36 -12.30 1.26
N ASP A 165 -2.46 -11.67 1.66
CA ASP A 165 -2.73 -11.26 3.03
C ASP A 165 -3.79 -12.17 3.67
N ASN A 166 -3.33 -13.15 4.47
CA ASN A 166 -4.20 -14.11 5.16
C ASN A 166 -4.69 -13.62 6.53
N LEU A 167 -4.47 -12.34 6.85
CA LEU A 167 -4.86 -11.69 8.11
C LEU A 167 -4.21 -12.30 9.36
N GLU A 168 -3.11 -13.03 9.22
CA GLU A 168 -2.42 -13.71 10.34
C GLU A 168 -1.90 -12.73 11.40
N ASP A 169 -1.46 -11.55 10.96
CA ASP A 169 -0.99 -10.48 11.82
C ASP A 169 -2.11 -9.47 12.19
N PHE A 170 -3.33 -9.69 11.72
CA PHE A 170 -4.50 -8.86 12.07
C PHE A 170 -5.13 -9.32 13.38
N THR A 171 -4.37 -9.19 14.47
CA THR A 171 -4.80 -9.56 15.83
C THR A 171 -4.51 -8.45 16.82
N CYS A 172 -5.26 -8.41 17.94
CA CYS A 172 -5.04 -7.40 18.98
C CYS A 172 -3.60 -7.43 19.54
N ARG A 173 -3.00 -8.63 19.63
CA ARG A 173 -1.61 -8.81 20.11
C ARG A 173 -0.59 -8.13 19.20
N HIS A 174 -0.69 -8.36 17.88
CA HIS A 174 0.24 -7.73 16.92
C HIS A 174 0.03 -6.22 16.87
N HIS A 175 -1.23 -5.76 16.91
CA HIS A 175 -1.54 -4.34 16.89
C HIS A 175 -1.00 -3.61 18.13
N LYS A 176 -1.08 -4.25 19.32
CA LYS A 176 -0.45 -3.76 20.56
C LYS A 176 1.08 -3.72 20.46
N ARG A 177 1.72 -4.80 19.99
CA ARG A 177 3.19 -4.88 19.83
C ARG A 177 3.76 -3.79 18.92
N ARG A 178 2.99 -3.39 17.90
CA ARG A 178 3.36 -2.32 16.97
C ARG A 178 3.08 -0.91 17.51
N GLY A 179 2.47 -0.76 18.68
CA GLY A 179 2.15 0.53 19.29
C GLY A 179 0.88 1.21 18.74
N PHE A 180 0.02 0.50 17.99
CA PHE A 180 -1.19 1.07 17.39
C PHE A 180 -2.47 0.82 18.19
N CYS A 181 -2.40 0.10 19.32
CA CYS A 181 -3.56 -0.12 20.19
C CYS A 181 -3.66 1.01 21.24
N PRO A 182 -4.63 1.94 21.11
CA PRO A 182 -4.76 3.04 22.07
C PRO A 182 -5.41 2.60 23.39
N GLN A 183 -6.14 1.49 23.37
CA GLN A 183 -6.91 1.00 24.52
C GLN A 183 -6.87 -0.54 24.57
N PRO A 184 -5.91 -1.12 25.33
CA PRO A 184 -5.90 -2.54 25.63
C PRO A 184 -7.18 -2.98 26.34
N ASN A 185 -7.60 -4.24 26.14
CA ASN A 185 -8.78 -4.84 26.78
C ASN A 185 -10.11 -4.10 26.52
N CYS A 186 -10.25 -3.45 25.38
CA CYS A 186 -11.44 -2.68 25.01
C CYS A 186 -12.68 -3.51 24.61
N GLY A 187 -12.68 -4.82 24.84
CA GLY A 187 -13.78 -5.72 24.46
C GLY A 187 -13.82 -6.13 22.98
N TYR A 188 -13.08 -5.45 22.08
CA TYR A 188 -12.97 -5.85 20.67
C TYR A 188 -11.84 -6.85 20.45
N ARG A 189 -12.05 -7.75 19.48
CA ARG A 189 -11.07 -8.74 19.04
C ARG A 189 -10.89 -8.66 17.53
N LEU A 190 -9.74 -8.17 17.07
CA LEU A 190 -9.45 -8.05 15.64
C LEU A 190 -9.45 -9.41 14.95
N GLU A 191 -8.94 -10.45 15.62
CA GLU A 191 -8.99 -11.81 15.11
C GLU A 191 -10.42 -12.33 14.89
N ALA A 192 -11.40 -11.89 15.70
CA ALA A 192 -12.80 -12.28 15.52
C ALA A 192 -13.44 -11.59 14.31
N LEU A 193 -13.00 -10.38 13.98
CA LEU A 193 -13.37 -9.72 12.71
C LEU A 193 -12.77 -10.47 11.53
N ALA A 194 -11.50 -10.87 11.61
CA ALA A 194 -10.82 -11.64 10.56
C ALA A 194 -11.58 -12.92 10.20
N SER A 195 -12.12 -13.62 11.20
CA SER A 195 -12.89 -14.86 11.01
C SER A 195 -14.16 -14.68 10.17
N ARG A 196 -14.69 -13.45 10.00
CA ARG A 196 -15.87 -13.19 9.18
C ARG A 196 -15.64 -13.38 7.69
N LEU A 197 -14.40 -13.28 7.22
CA LEU A 197 -14.04 -13.51 5.82
C LEU A 197 -13.70 -14.98 5.51
N LYS A 198 -13.56 -15.81 6.55
CA LYS A 198 -13.26 -17.25 6.43
C LYS A 198 -14.53 -18.12 6.48
N ARG A 199 -15.70 -17.51 6.61
CA ARG A 199 -17.03 -18.14 6.55
C ARG A 199 -17.63 -17.89 5.18
#